data_AF-A0A2D7HF93-F1
#
_entry.id   AF-A0A2D7HF93-F1
#
_cell.length_a   1.000
_cell.length_b   1.000
_cell.length_c   1.000
_cell.angle_alpha   90.00
_cell.angle_beta   90.00
_cell.angle_gamma   90.00
#
_symmetry.space_group_name_H-M   'P 1'
#
loop_
_entity.id
_entity.type
_entity.pdbx_description
1 polymer ?
#
loop_
_entity_poly.entity_id
_entity_poly.type
_entity_poly.pdbx_seq_one_letter_code
_entity_poly.pdbx_strand_id
1 'polypeptide(L)'
;MAKRNDLKKRLKAADRRRSRRQSAQGSAGNAAPSQPAVSPADMVVNLLLDYVSEDKSPSDVVATAALKACARGDLPTKDPARTLAIKIEAVASQPGVTARAYRGAIKELIEAAALHESNQKETPDAFLAYLSILAGSV
;
A
#
# COMPACT_ATOMS: atom_id res chain seq x y z
N MET A 1 -17.38 -28.48 -37.12
CA MET A 1 -16.75 -27.16 -37.32
C MET A 1 -17.57 -25.95 -36.81
N ALA A 2 -18.79 -26.11 -36.28
CA ALA A 2 -19.67 -24.99 -35.87
C ALA A 2 -19.13 -24.14 -34.70
N LYS A 3 -18.49 -24.76 -33.70
CA LYS A 3 -18.01 -24.08 -32.47
C LYS A 3 -17.00 -22.95 -32.73
N ARG A 4 -16.18 -23.05 -33.79
CA ARG A 4 -15.16 -22.04 -34.13
C ARG A 4 -15.79 -20.77 -34.73
N ASN A 5 -16.90 -20.90 -35.45
CA ASN A 5 -17.60 -19.76 -36.05
C ASN A 5 -18.36 -18.95 -35.02
N ASP A 6 -18.94 -19.60 -34.01
CA ASP A 6 -19.63 -18.90 -32.91
C ASP A 6 -18.66 -18.13 -32.01
N LEU A 7 -17.47 -18.69 -31.77
CA LEU A 7 -16.42 -18.00 -31.02
C LEU A 7 -15.96 -16.72 -31.75
N LYS A 8 -15.73 -16.80 -33.07
CA LYS A 8 -15.37 -15.63 -33.89
C LYS A 8 -16.47 -14.55 -33.86
N LYS A 9 -17.75 -14.95 -33.92
CA LYS A 9 -18.88 -14.01 -33.84
C LYS A 9 -18.94 -13.33 -32.46
N ARG A 10 -18.74 -14.07 -31.37
CA ARG A 10 -18.71 -13.51 -30.00
C ARG A 10 -17.57 -12.51 -29.80
N LEU A 11 -16.36 -12.84 -30.28
CA LEU A 11 -15.21 -11.94 -30.20
C LEU A 11 -15.44 -10.64 -30.98
N LYS A 12 -15.97 -10.73 -32.21
CA LYS A 12 -16.28 -9.55 -33.03
C LYS A 12 -17.36 -8.65 -32.40
N ALA A 13 -18.34 -9.26 -31.72
CA ALA A 13 -19.37 -8.50 -31.00
C ALA A 13 -18.82 -7.80 -29.75
N ALA A 14 -17.91 -8.45 -29.01
CA ALA A 14 -17.23 -7.84 -27.86
C ALA A 14 -16.34 -6.66 -28.29
N ASP A 15 -15.62 -6.81 -29.39
CA ASP A 15 -14.74 -5.77 -29.93
C ASP A 15 -15.54 -4.54 -30.41
N ARG A 16 -16.65 -4.74 -31.12
CA ARG A 16 -17.58 -3.65 -31.48
C ARG A 16 -18.12 -2.88 -30.26
N ARG A 17 -18.36 -3.57 -29.14
CA ARG A 17 -18.79 -2.91 -27.88
C ARG A 17 -17.67 -2.07 -27.28
N ARG A 18 -16.42 -2.53 -27.38
CA ARG A 18 -15.24 -1.82 -26.86
C ARG A 18 -14.97 -0.54 -27.66
N SER A 19 -15.02 -0.64 -28.99
CA SER A 19 -14.82 0.51 -29.88
C SER A 19 -15.89 1.59 -29.68
N ARG A 20 -17.17 1.20 -29.50
CA ARG A 20 -18.26 2.17 -29.17
C ARG A 20 -18.06 2.89 -27.83
N ARG A 21 -17.44 2.26 -26.83
CA ARG A 21 -17.14 2.92 -25.54
C ARG A 21 -16.02 3.95 -25.67
N GLN A 22 -15.02 3.68 -26.52
CA GLN A 22 -13.91 4.61 -26.74
C GLN A 22 -14.31 5.82 -27.58
N SER A 23 -15.22 5.67 -28.56
CA SER A 23 -15.69 6.81 -29.35
C SER A 23 -16.71 7.71 -28.64
N ALA A 24 -17.28 7.27 -27.52
CA ALA A 24 -18.13 8.11 -26.64
C ALA A 24 -17.33 8.88 -25.57
N GLN A 25 -16.00 8.72 -25.53
CA GLN A 25 -15.11 9.37 -24.56
C GLN A 25 -14.23 10.44 -25.23
N GLY A 26 -14.69 10.99 -26.35
CA GLY A 26 -14.13 12.18 -26.99
C GLY A 26 -14.98 13.41 -26.69
N SER A 27 -14.83 14.00 -25.50
CA SER A 27 -15.09 15.43 -25.25
C SER A 27 -14.60 15.84 -23.86
N ALA A 28 -13.56 16.67 -23.87
CA ALA A 28 -13.19 17.68 -22.89
C ALA A 28 -13.32 17.37 -21.39
N GLY A 29 -12.18 17.13 -20.75
CA GLY A 29 -12.01 17.35 -19.32
C GLY A 29 -10.51 17.52 -19.04
N ASN A 30 -10.12 18.74 -18.66
CA ASN A 30 -8.78 19.13 -18.23
C ASN A 30 -7.95 17.97 -17.68
N ALA A 31 -6.85 17.63 -18.36
CA ALA A 31 -5.77 16.91 -17.73
C ALA A 31 -5.24 17.81 -16.60
N ALA A 32 -5.71 17.59 -15.38
CA ALA A 32 -5.14 18.18 -14.20
C ALA A 32 -3.62 17.87 -14.21
N PRO A 33 -2.77 18.81 -13.77
CA PRO A 33 -1.34 18.52 -13.64
C PRO A 33 -1.21 17.25 -12.83
N SER A 34 -0.51 16.27 -13.39
CA SER A 34 -0.15 15.02 -12.74
C SER A 34 0.59 15.38 -11.46
N GLN A 35 -0.15 15.48 -10.34
CA GLN A 35 0.45 15.60 -9.04
C GLN A 35 1.39 14.41 -8.87
N PRO A 36 2.59 14.59 -8.28
CA PRO A 36 3.42 13.45 -7.93
C PRO A 36 2.54 12.47 -7.16
N ALA A 37 2.45 11.23 -7.64
CA ALA A 37 1.61 10.22 -7.02
C ALA A 37 2.16 9.99 -5.61
N VAL A 38 1.53 10.63 -4.61
CA VAL A 38 1.88 10.43 -3.21
C VAL A 38 1.52 9.00 -2.87
N SER A 39 2.52 8.13 -2.74
CA SER A 39 2.34 6.74 -2.32
C SER A 39 2.23 6.71 -0.79
N PRO A 40 1.05 6.42 -0.23
CA PRO A 40 0.90 6.36 1.23
C PRO A 40 1.73 5.20 1.81
N ALA A 41 1.98 4.15 1.04
CA ALA A 41 2.86 3.05 1.45
C ALA A 41 4.29 3.55 1.67
N ASP A 42 4.85 4.29 0.70
CA ASP A 42 6.22 4.81 0.81
C ASP A 42 6.35 5.79 1.98
N MET A 43 5.32 6.63 2.22
CA MET A 43 5.29 7.52 3.38
C MET A 43 5.32 6.75 4.70
N VAL A 44 4.53 5.68 4.82
CA VAL A 44 4.51 4.85 6.04
C VAL A 44 5.82 4.08 6.19
N VAL A 45 6.40 3.56 5.10
CA VAL A 45 7.71 2.89 5.12
C VAL A 45 8.81 3.83 5.58
N ASN A 46 8.87 5.06 5.07
CA ASN A 46 9.85 6.05 5.51
C ASN A 46 9.70 6.35 7.00
N LEU A 47 8.47 6.55 7.49
CA LEU A 47 8.22 6.75 8.93
C LEU A 47 8.68 5.55 9.78
N LEU A 48 8.50 4.32 9.29
CA LEU A 48 8.98 3.12 9.97
C LEU A 48 10.52 3.10 10.03
N LEU A 49 11.21 3.42 8.93
CA LEU A 49 12.67 3.40 8.85
C LEU A 49 13.32 4.58 9.61
N ASP A 50 12.71 5.76 9.57
CA ASP A 50 13.11 6.92 10.38
C ASP A 50 13.01 6.57 11.88
N TYR A 51 11.93 5.92 12.27
CA TYR A 51 11.74 5.46 13.64
C TYR A 51 12.77 4.41 14.06
N VAL A 52 13.19 3.53 13.14
CA VAL A 52 14.28 2.59 13.37
C VAL A 52 15.61 3.29 13.66
N SER A 53 15.86 4.37 12.91
CA SER A 53 17.10 5.15 12.99
C SER A 53 17.17 6.03 14.24
N GLU A 54 16.04 6.59 14.69
CA GLU A 54 15.97 7.50 15.85
C GLU A 54 16.04 6.78 17.22
N ASP A 55 15.42 5.59 17.35
CA ASP A 55 15.03 5.07 18.68
C ASP A 55 15.70 3.73 19.09
N LYS A 56 16.87 3.40 18.53
CA LYS A 56 17.65 2.17 18.83
C LYS A 56 16.80 0.89 18.79
N SER A 57 16.26 0.59 17.60
CA SER A 57 15.69 -0.70 17.22
C SER A 57 14.26 -0.97 17.72
N PRO A 58 13.24 -0.33 17.14
CA PRO A 58 11.88 -0.87 17.19
C PRO A 58 11.90 -2.21 16.44
N SER A 59 11.53 -3.27 17.13
CA SER A 59 11.43 -4.58 16.51
C SER A 59 10.26 -4.64 15.53
N ASP A 60 10.26 -5.65 14.65
CA ASP A 60 9.11 -6.01 13.81
C ASP A 60 7.81 -6.08 14.62
N VAL A 61 7.89 -6.50 15.89
CA VAL A 61 6.75 -6.57 16.82
C VAL A 61 6.12 -5.19 17.04
N VAL A 62 6.95 -4.16 17.22
CA VAL A 62 6.49 -2.77 17.44
C VAL A 62 5.88 -2.21 16.17
N ALA A 63 6.56 -2.36 15.03
CA ALA A 63 6.09 -1.91 13.73
C ALA A 63 4.75 -2.56 13.36
N THR A 64 4.66 -3.88 13.52
CA THR A 64 3.45 -4.65 13.24
C THR A 64 2.31 -4.30 14.19
N ALA A 65 2.60 -4.09 15.49
CA ALA A 65 1.60 -3.67 16.45
C ALA A 65 1.01 -2.29 16.11
N ALA A 66 1.85 -1.33 15.72
CA ALA A 66 1.40 -0.01 15.30
C ALA A 66 0.53 -0.08 14.03
N LEU A 67 0.99 -0.80 12.99
CA LEU A 67 0.22 -1.00 11.76
C LEU A 67 -1.14 -1.66 12.02
N LYS A 68 -1.18 -2.73 12.85
CA LYS A 68 -2.42 -3.42 13.22
C LYS A 68 -3.37 -2.51 14.01
N ALA A 69 -2.85 -1.60 14.83
CA ALA A 69 -3.67 -0.64 15.56
C ALA A 69 -4.28 0.42 14.62
N CYS A 70 -3.48 0.99 13.71
CA CYS A 70 -3.98 1.90 12.67
C CYS A 70 -5.04 1.23 11.77
N ALA A 71 -4.87 -0.04 11.43
CA ALA A 71 -5.86 -0.80 10.66
C ALA A 71 -7.21 -0.94 11.39
N ARG A 72 -7.19 -0.98 12.73
CA ARG A 72 -8.38 -1.08 13.59
C ARG A 72 -8.96 0.28 13.95
N GLY A 73 -8.23 1.38 13.72
CA GLY A 73 -8.57 2.71 14.23
C GLY A 73 -8.46 2.79 15.75
N ASP A 74 -7.48 2.08 16.32
CA ASP A 74 -7.19 2.02 17.74
C ASP A 74 -5.75 2.48 18.01
N LEU A 75 -5.45 2.82 19.27
CA LEU A 75 -4.12 3.22 19.69
C LEU A 75 -3.53 2.18 20.65
N PRO A 76 -2.29 1.71 20.42
CA PRO A 76 -1.61 0.83 21.36
C PRO A 76 -1.51 1.47 22.75
N THR A 77 -1.67 0.67 23.80
CA THR A 77 -1.58 1.15 25.19
C THR A 77 -0.14 1.32 25.68
N LYS A 78 0.83 0.71 24.99
CA LYS A 78 2.25 0.75 25.35
C LYS A 78 3.04 1.54 24.32
N ASP A 79 3.90 2.44 24.80
CA ASP A 79 5.05 2.91 24.03
C ASP A 79 6.04 1.75 23.88
N PRO A 80 6.76 1.62 22.75
CA PRO A 80 6.90 2.56 21.62
C PRO A 80 5.80 2.51 20.53
N ALA A 81 4.99 1.44 20.48
CA ALA A 81 4.03 1.23 19.39
C ALA A 81 2.97 2.33 19.30
N ARG A 82 2.58 2.93 20.43
CA ARG A 82 1.64 4.05 20.47
C ARG A 82 2.15 5.28 19.72
N THR A 83 3.38 5.69 20.02
CA THR A 83 4.02 6.84 19.37
C THR A 83 4.13 6.62 17.86
N LEU A 84 4.51 5.42 17.44
CA LEU A 84 4.60 5.06 16.03
C LEU A 84 3.22 5.04 15.34
N ALA A 85 2.19 4.51 15.99
CA ALA A 85 0.82 4.51 15.45
C ALA A 85 0.30 5.93 15.21
N ILE A 86 0.55 6.87 16.13
CA ILE A 86 0.17 8.29 15.97
C ILE A 86 0.87 8.91 14.74
N LYS A 87 2.17 8.65 14.57
CA LYS A 87 2.93 9.12 13.39
C LYS A 87 2.35 8.52 12.09
N ILE A 88 2.01 7.24 12.08
CA ILE A 88 1.41 6.56 10.92
C ILE A 88 0.00 7.09 10.60
N GLU A 89 -0.82 7.39 11.61
CA GLU A 89 -2.15 7.98 11.40
C GLU A 89 -2.10 9.36 10.76
N ALA A 90 -1.06 10.15 11.04
CA ALA A 90 -0.87 11.46 10.42
C ALA A 90 -0.75 11.38 8.88
N VAL A 91 -0.32 10.24 8.32
CA VAL A 91 -0.29 10.00 6.86
C VAL A 91 -1.68 10.08 6.25
N ALA A 92 -2.72 9.65 6.96
CA ALA A 92 -4.10 9.73 6.47
C ALA A 92 -4.59 11.18 6.26
N SER A 93 -3.94 12.16 6.91
CA SER A 93 -4.24 13.58 6.79
C SER A 93 -3.39 14.31 5.74
N GLN A 94 -2.47 13.61 5.07
CA GLN A 94 -1.57 14.22 4.09
C GLN A 94 -2.33 14.61 2.80
N PRO A 95 -2.01 15.77 2.19
CA PRO A 95 -2.61 16.17 0.93
C PRO A 95 -2.43 15.10 -0.15
N GLY A 96 -3.51 14.73 -0.82
CA GLY A 96 -3.51 13.71 -1.88
C GLY A 96 -3.66 12.26 -1.39
N VAL A 97 -3.63 12.01 -0.07
CA VAL A 97 -3.89 10.68 0.49
C VAL A 97 -5.39 10.48 0.68
N THR A 98 -5.97 9.54 -0.06
CA THR A 98 -7.36 9.14 0.17
C THR A 98 -7.44 8.11 1.30
N ALA A 99 -8.53 8.11 2.06
CA ALA A 99 -8.76 7.10 3.11
C ALA A 99 -8.69 5.66 2.57
N ARG A 100 -9.10 5.44 1.32
CA ARG A 100 -8.99 4.13 0.65
C ARG A 100 -7.53 3.77 0.38
N ALA A 101 -6.74 4.71 -0.14
CA ALA A 101 -5.32 4.48 -0.44
C ALA A 101 -4.52 4.24 0.85
N TYR A 102 -4.79 5.02 1.90
CA TYR A 102 -4.21 4.81 3.23
C TYR A 102 -4.52 3.41 3.79
N ARG A 103 -5.81 3.02 3.84
CA ARG A 103 -6.19 1.67 4.33
C ARG A 103 -5.60 0.56 3.48
N GLY A 104 -5.49 0.77 2.17
CA GLY A 104 -4.82 -0.16 1.26
C GLY A 104 -3.35 -0.35 1.62
N ALA A 105 -2.62 0.75 1.79
CA ALA A 105 -1.20 0.73 2.18
C ALA A 105 -0.98 0.04 3.54
N ILE A 106 -1.80 0.35 4.56
CA ILE A 106 -1.69 -0.31 5.86
C ILE A 106 -1.91 -1.83 5.74
N LYS A 107 -2.89 -2.25 4.94
CA LYS A 107 -3.18 -3.67 4.72
C LYS A 107 -2.04 -4.38 4.01
N GLU A 108 -1.49 -3.76 2.96
CA GLU A 108 -0.33 -4.28 2.22
C GLU A 108 0.89 -4.45 3.12
N LEU A 109 1.19 -3.46 3.97
CA LEU A 109 2.30 -3.54 4.91
C LEU A 109 2.10 -4.61 6.00
N ILE A 110 0.87 -4.82 6.48
CA ILE A 110 0.55 -5.91 7.41
C ILE A 110 0.74 -7.27 6.74
N GLU A 111 0.32 -7.41 5.47
CA GLU A 111 0.50 -8.64 4.70
C GLU A 111 2.00 -8.91 4.47
N ALA A 112 2.79 -7.88 4.14
CA ALA A 112 4.24 -7.97 4.03
C ALA A 112 4.89 -8.39 5.36
N ALA A 113 4.48 -7.79 6.48
CA ALA A 113 4.97 -8.17 7.81
C ALA A 113 4.66 -9.63 8.15
N ALA A 114 3.45 -10.11 7.83
CA ALA A 114 3.05 -11.49 8.06
C ALA A 114 3.89 -12.50 7.26
N LEU A 115 4.35 -12.15 6.05
CA LEU A 115 5.24 -13.00 5.25
C LEU A 115 6.62 -13.19 5.89
N HIS A 116 7.03 -12.27 6.77
CA HIS A 116 8.35 -12.28 7.43
C HIS A 116 8.25 -12.76 8.89
N GLU A 117 7.03 -12.89 9.44
CA GLU A 117 6.78 -13.33 10.82
C GLU A 117 7.25 -14.78 11.07
N SER A 118 7.14 -15.66 10.08
CA SER A 118 7.59 -17.06 10.19
C SER A 118 9.11 -17.21 10.36
N ASN A 119 9.87 -16.22 9.90
CA ASN A 119 11.34 -16.28 9.87
C ASN A 119 11.99 -15.55 11.05
N GLN A 120 11.20 -15.01 12.00
CA GLN A 120 11.75 -14.23 13.13
C GLN A 120 12.78 -14.97 13.99
N LYS A 121 12.74 -16.32 14.01
CA LYS A 121 13.73 -17.11 14.77
C LYS A 121 15.11 -17.16 14.12
N GLU A 122 15.16 -17.08 12.79
CA GLU A 122 16.40 -17.16 12.01
C GLU A 122 16.91 -15.77 11.64
N THR A 123 15.99 -14.88 11.31
CA THR A 123 16.24 -13.50 10.92
C THR A 123 15.33 -12.58 11.75
N PRO A 124 15.79 -12.10 12.92
CA PRO A 124 15.06 -11.07 13.66
C PRO A 124 14.94 -9.82 12.80
N ASP A 125 13.81 -9.12 12.95
CA ASP A 125 13.52 -7.86 12.25
C ASP A 125 13.56 -7.94 10.71
N ALA A 126 13.24 -9.12 10.18
CA ALA A 126 13.26 -9.40 8.74
C ALA A 126 12.31 -8.51 7.94
N PHE A 127 11.18 -8.09 8.52
CA PHE A 127 10.26 -7.18 7.85
C PHE A 127 10.88 -5.79 7.71
N LEU A 128 11.45 -5.23 8.78
CA LEU A 128 12.12 -3.93 8.70
C LEU A 128 13.36 -3.96 7.79
N ALA A 129 14.13 -5.05 7.80
CA ALA A 129 15.24 -5.24 6.87
C ALA A 129 14.77 -5.27 5.41
N TYR A 130 13.66 -5.98 5.12
CA TYR A 130 13.03 -6.00 3.80
C TYR A 130 12.61 -4.60 3.36
N LEU A 131 11.98 -3.82 4.25
CA LEU A 131 11.60 -2.43 3.96
C LEU A 131 12.80 -1.54 3.66
N SER A 132 13.90 -1.69 4.41
CA SER A 132 15.14 -0.93 4.19
C SER A 132 15.73 -1.17 2.80
N ILE A 133 15.70 -2.43 2.33
CA ILE A 133 16.17 -2.81 1.00
C ILE A 133 15.28 -2.20 -0.08
N LEU A 134 13.95 -2.25 0.09
CA LEU A 134 13.00 -1.66 -0.86
C LEU A 134 13.13 -0.14 -0.94
N ALA A 135 13.36 0.54 0.18
CA ALA A 135 13.53 1.98 0.24
C ALA A 135 14.90 2.44 -0.32
N GLY A 136 15.80 1.52 -0.67
CA GLY A 136 17.14 1.85 -1.15
C GLY A 136 18.04 2.46 -0.07
N SER A 137 17.76 2.19 1.21
CA SER A 137 18.49 2.76 2.35
C SER A 137 19.71 1.89 2.76
N VAL A 138 20.42 1.34 1.77
CA VAL A 138 21.63 0.50 1.97
C VAL A 138 22.88 1.33 1.75
#